data_AF-A0AAE3K379-F1
#
_entry.id   AF-A0AAE3K379-F1
#
_cell.length_a   1.000
_cell.length_b   1.000
_cell.length_c   1.000
_cell.angle_alpha   90.00
_cell.angle_beta   90.00
_cell.angle_gamma   90.00
#
_symmetry.space_group_name_H-M   'P 1'
#
loop_
_entity.id
_entity.type
_entity.pdbx_description
1 polymer ?
#
loop_
_entity_poly.entity_id
_entity_poly.type
_entity_poly.pdbx_seq_one_letter_code
_entity_poly.pdbx_strand_id
1 'polypeptide(L)'
;MRKGIMSRKFTAKLLGGKLILENVSGKNLFVREVLVKYKVTVVTPQGDVGVRTITDEVKVEGELKKDGKIELPLTTSDVVEVSVIFKDGDITLREDISL
;
A
#
# COMPACT_ATOMS: atom_id res chain seq x y z
N MET A 1 23.93 17.30 11.43
CA MET A 1 22.63 16.65 11.68
C MET A 1 22.38 15.62 10.58
N ARG A 2 22.50 14.32 10.88
CA ARG A 2 22.22 13.27 9.87
C ARG A 2 20.71 13.08 9.81
N LYS A 3 20.11 13.43 8.67
CA LYS A 3 18.73 13.07 8.31
C LYS A 3 18.66 11.55 8.42
N GLY A 4 17.98 11.04 9.45
CA GLY A 4 17.82 9.60 9.64
C GLY A 4 17.15 9.04 8.39
N ILE A 5 17.88 8.23 7.62
CA ILE A 5 17.29 7.45 6.53
C ILE A 5 16.38 6.45 7.25
N MET A 6 15.08 6.75 7.35
CA MET A 6 14.11 5.74 7.75
C MET A 6 14.22 4.62 6.71
N SER A 7 14.76 3.48 7.14
CA SER A 7 14.85 2.31 6.28
C SER A 7 13.44 1.88 5.92
N ARG A 8 13.14 1.95 4.63
CA ARG A 8 11.89 1.47 4.03
C ARG A 8 11.60 0.06 4.55
N LYS A 9 10.42 -0.16 5.12
CA LYS A 9 10.01 -1.44 5.71
C LYS A 9 9.32 -2.34 4.70
N PHE A 10 8.74 -1.75 3.66
CA PHE A 10 7.98 -2.47 2.66
C PHE A 10 8.37 -2.10 1.24
N THR A 11 8.25 -3.06 0.33
CA THR A 11 8.25 -2.78 -1.11
C THR A 11 6.95 -3.26 -1.71
N ALA A 12 6.45 -2.51 -2.70
CA ALA A 12 5.23 -2.81 -3.42
C ALA A 12 5.55 -2.96 -4.91
N LYS A 13 4.93 -3.94 -5.57
CA LYS A 13 5.00 -4.11 -7.02
C LYS A 13 3.64 -4.56 -7.55
N LEU A 14 3.32 -4.14 -8.77
CA LEU A 14 2.12 -4.58 -9.48
C LEU A 14 2.47 -5.76 -10.37
N LEU A 15 1.77 -6.88 -10.21
CA LEU A 15 1.99 -8.09 -11.02
C LEU A 15 0.66 -8.81 -11.27
N GLY A 16 0.28 -8.96 -12.54
CA GLY A 16 -0.89 -9.77 -12.93
C GLY A 16 -2.21 -9.34 -12.28
N GLY A 17 -2.45 -8.03 -12.15
CA GLY A 17 -3.66 -7.49 -11.50
C GLY A 17 -3.66 -7.60 -9.97
N LYS A 18 -2.49 -7.85 -9.36
CA LYS A 18 -2.30 -7.91 -7.92
C LYS A 18 -1.24 -6.92 -7.47
N LEU A 19 -1.40 -6.43 -6.25
CA LEU A 19 -0.35 -5.78 -5.48
C LEU A 19 0.42 -6.85 -4.71
N ILE A 20 1.72 -6.91 -4.93
CA ILE A 20 2.65 -7.74 -4.17
C ILE A 20 3.35 -6.82 -3.16
N LEU A 21 2.98 -6.97 -1.88
CA LEU A 21 3.58 -6.25 -0.77
C LEU A 21 4.58 -7.15 -0.04
N GLU A 22 5.86 -6.75 0.00
CA GLU A 22 6.95 -7.52 0.58
C GLU A 22 7.55 -6.80 1.79
N ASN A 23 7.74 -7.53 2.89
CA ASN A 23 8.41 -7.04 4.08
C ASN A 23 9.93 -7.15 3.93
N VAL A 24 10.59 -6.00 3.79
CA VAL A 24 12.06 -5.88 3.65
C VAL A 24 12.73 -5.33 4.90
N SER A 25 11.99 -5.27 6.03
CA SER A 25 12.48 -4.65 7.27
C SER A 25 13.52 -5.46 8.03
N GLY A 26 13.73 -6.72 7.66
CA GLY A 26 14.61 -7.66 8.36
C GLY A 26 14.01 -8.31 9.61
N LYS A 27 12.74 -8.05 9.94
CA LYS A 27 12.01 -8.63 11.07
C LYS A 27 10.53 -8.85 10.75
N ASN A 28 9.81 -9.56 11.61
CA ASN A 28 8.36 -9.71 11.47
C ASN A 28 7.66 -8.39 11.82
N LEU A 29 6.63 -8.04 11.06
CA LEU A 29 5.80 -6.86 11.29
C LEU A 29 4.33 -7.26 11.26
N PHE A 30 3.52 -6.65 12.13
CA PHE A 30 2.09 -6.91 12.13
C PHE A 30 1.39 -5.88 11.23
N VAL A 31 0.95 -6.30 10.05
CA VAL A 31 0.25 -5.43 9.10
C VAL A 31 -1.22 -5.38 9.49
N ARG A 32 -1.72 -4.17 9.74
CA ARG A 32 -3.13 -3.95 10.09
C ARG A 32 -3.95 -3.77 8.82
N GLU A 33 -3.48 -2.91 7.95
CA GLU A 33 -4.26 -2.41 6.82
C GLU A 33 -3.34 -1.97 5.69
N VAL A 34 -3.81 -2.14 4.47
CA VAL A 34 -3.17 -1.62 3.26
C VAL A 34 -4.18 -0.75 2.54
N LEU A 35 -3.83 0.52 2.33
CA LEU A 35 -4.59 1.45 1.52
C LEU A 35 -4.00 1.48 0.12
N VAL A 36 -4.82 1.24 -0.90
CA VAL A 36 -4.41 1.32 -2.29
C VAL A 36 -5.10 2.52 -2.93
N LYS A 37 -4.33 3.51 -3.36
CA LYS A 37 -4.85 4.69 -4.05
C LYS A 37 -4.79 4.47 -5.55
N TYR A 38 -5.94 4.65 -6.20
CA TYR A 38 -6.07 4.52 -7.65
C TYR A 38 -6.43 5.86 -8.27
N LYS A 39 -5.94 6.08 -9.48
CA LYS A 39 -6.46 7.12 -10.35
C LYS A 39 -7.55 6.52 -11.22
N VAL A 40 -8.71 7.16 -11.26
CA VAL A 40 -9.86 6.70 -12.03
C VAL A 40 -10.42 7.83 -12.87
N THR A 41 -10.84 7.50 -14.08
CA THR A 41 -11.62 8.40 -14.93
C THR A 41 -13.09 8.27 -14.52
N VAL A 42 -13.72 9.40 -14.23
CA VAL A 42 -15.14 9.49 -13.91
C VAL A 42 -15.86 10.28 -14.98
N VAL A 43 -17.07 9.85 -15.33
CA VAL A 43 -17.97 10.61 -16.19
C VAL A 43 -19.08 11.16 -15.30
N THR A 44 -19.28 12.47 -15.32
CA THR A 44 -20.35 13.11 -14.54
C THR A 44 -21.70 12.83 -15.20
N PRO A 45 -22.83 12.99 -14.47
CA PRO A 45 -24.15 12.90 -15.08
C PRO A 45 -24.37 13.88 -16.25
N GLN A 46 -23.60 14.97 -16.30
CA GLN A 46 -23.61 15.98 -17.37
C GLN A 46 -22.78 15.56 -18.59
N GLY A 47 -22.07 14.44 -18.53
CA GLY A 47 -21.22 13.91 -19.60
C GLY A 47 -19.77 14.40 -19.56
N ASP A 48 -19.38 15.19 -18.55
CA ASP A 48 -18.02 15.68 -18.41
C ASP A 48 -17.09 14.56 -17.94
N VAL A 49 -15.89 14.50 -18.52
CA VAL A 49 -14.84 13.55 -18.12
C VAL A 49 -13.90 14.21 -17.12
N GLY A 50 -13.73 13.59 -15.96
CA GLY A 50 -12.81 14.03 -14.91
C GLY A 50 -11.89 12.90 -14.45
N VAL A 51 -10.82 13.28 -13.77
CA VAL A 51 -9.92 12.31 -13.11
C VAL A 51 -10.00 12.50 -11.61
N ARG A 52 -10.20 11.40 -10.88
CA ARG A 52 -10.29 11.37 -9.42
C ARG A 52 -9.33 10.35 -8.86
N THR A 53 -8.91 10.58 -7.63
CA THR A 53 -8.21 9.56 -6.83
C THR A 53 -9.23 8.93 -5.89
N ILE A 54 -9.29 7.59 -5.90
CA ILE A 54 -10.05 6.81 -4.93
C ILE A 54 -9.09 6.00 -4.08
N THR A 55 -9.50 5.66 -2.87
CA THR A 55 -8.74 4.81 -1.96
C THR A 55 -9.56 3.58 -1.67
N ASP A 56 -8.93 2.41 -1.82
CA ASP A 56 -9.46 1.14 -1.37
C ASP A 56 -8.73 0.70 -0.10
N GLU A 57 -9.49 0.22 0.87
CA GLU A 57 -9.00 -0.18 2.19
C GLU A 57 -9.06 -1.71 2.29
N VAL A 58 -7.89 -2.32 2.50
CA VAL A 58 -7.78 -3.77 2.71
C VAL A 58 -7.30 -4.04 4.13
N LYS A 59 -8.21 -4.55 4.97
CA LYS A 59 -7.85 -5.03 6.31
C LYS A 59 -7.11 -6.35 6.21
N VAL A 60 -5.90 -6.36 6.75
CA VAL A 60 -5.02 -7.53 6.80
C VAL A 60 -5.05 -8.15 8.20
N GLU A 61 -4.85 -7.34 9.23
CA GLU A 61 -4.77 -7.75 10.65
C GLU A 61 -3.98 -9.06 10.86
N GLY A 62 -2.73 -9.08 10.36
CA GLY A 62 -1.91 -10.29 10.34
C GLY A 62 -0.42 -10.04 10.42
N GLU A 63 0.31 -11.05 10.92
CA GLU A 63 1.77 -11.02 10.97
C GLU A 63 2.38 -11.30 9.59
N LEU A 64 3.13 -10.34 9.06
CA LEU A 64 3.96 -10.51 7.88
C LEU A 64 5.40 -10.81 8.31
N LYS A 65 5.80 -12.07 8.13
CA LYS A 65 7.16 -12.53 8.46
C LYS A 65 8.21 -11.75 7.70
N LYS A 66 9.45 -11.76 8.22
CA LYS A 66 10.64 -11.30 7.49
C LYS A 66 10.68 -11.93 6.09
N ASP A 67 10.90 -11.10 5.07
CA ASP A 67 10.94 -11.48 3.64
C ASP A 67 9.63 -12.13 3.13
N GLY A 68 8.56 -12.04 3.93
CA GLY A 68 7.23 -12.52 3.60
C GLY A 68 6.49 -11.57 2.66
N LYS A 69 5.48 -12.11 1.98
CA LYS A 69 4.68 -11.39 0.98
C LYS A 69 3.20 -11.52 1.26
N ILE A 70 2.47 -10.45 0.96
CA ILE A 70 1.02 -10.43 0.86
C ILE A 70 0.67 -10.10 -0.59
N GLU A 71 -0.28 -10.87 -1.14
CA GLU A 71 -0.86 -10.58 -2.44
C GLU A 71 -2.27 -10.03 -2.25
N LEU A 72 -2.51 -8.81 -2.73
CA LEU A 72 -3.83 -8.20 -2.69
C LEU A 72 -4.37 -8.06 -4.12
N PRO A 73 -5.60 -8.52 -4.41
CA PRO A 73 -6.22 -8.25 -5.71
C PRO A 73 -6.41 -6.74 -5.87
N LEU A 74 -6.17 -6.24 -7.09
CA LEU A 74 -6.39 -4.83 -7.41
C LEU A 74 -7.75 -4.65 -8.07
N THR A 75 -8.40 -3.54 -7.75
CA THR A 75 -9.64 -3.12 -8.40
C THR A 75 -9.38 -2.54 -9.80
N THR A 76 -8.23 -1.89 -10.00
CA THR A 76 -7.77 -1.39 -11.30
C THR A 76 -6.24 -1.31 -11.34
N SER A 77 -5.65 -1.23 -12.54
CA SER A 77 -4.19 -1.19 -12.73
C SER A 77 -3.55 0.18 -12.48
N ASP A 78 -4.32 1.26 -12.48
CA ASP A 78 -3.81 2.64 -12.32
C ASP A 78 -3.63 2.99 -10.83
N VAL A 79 -2.73 2.27 -10.16
CA VAL A 79 -2.34 2.50 -8.76
C VAL A 79 -1.29 3.60 -8.71
N VAL A 80 -1.50 4.61 -7.87
CA VAL A 80 -0.57 5.75 -7.72
C VAL A 80 0.21 5.71 -6.40
N GLU A 81 -0.35 5.09 -5.37
CA GLU A 81 0.28 5.00 -4.06
C GLU A 81 -0.29 3.82 -3.27
N VAL A 82 0.56 3.20 -2.48
CA VAL A 82 0.18 2.18 -1.48
C VAL A 82 0.62 2.67 -0.11
N SER A 83 -0.32 2.76 0.83
CA SER A 83 -0.01 3.05 2.24
C SER A 83 -0.14 1.78 3.06
N VAL A 84 0.87 1.46 3.85
CA VAL A 84 0.84 0.31 4.77
C VAL A 84 0.74 0.83 6.19
N ILE A 85 -0.29 0.41 6.92
CA ILE A 85 -0.45 0.68 8.36
C ILE A 85 -0.06 -0.61 9.09
N PHE A 86 0.96 -0.52 9.94
CA PHE A 86 1.56 -1.69 10.59
C PHE A 86 2.00 -1.37 12.01
N LYS A 87 2.21 -2.41 12.81
CA LYS A 87 2.87 -2.31 14.11
C LYS A 87 4.31 -2.81 14.03
N ASP A 88 5.18 -2.05 14.67
CA ASP A 88 6.55 -2.43 14.97
C ASP A 88 6.72 -2.39 16.50
N GLY A 89 6.61 -3.56 17.14
CA GLY A 89 6.40 -3.64 18.58
C GLY A 89 5.06 -3.02 18.98
N ASP A 90 5.09 -2.09 19.94
CA ASP A 90 3.88 -1.42 20.45
C ASP A 90 3.48 -0.17 19.66
N ILE A 91 4.29 0.25 18.68
CA ILE A 91 4.06 1.48 17.92
C ILE A 91 3.32 1.15 16.62
N THR A 92 2.24 1.88 16.35
CA THR A 92 1.59 1.87 15.03
C THR A 92 2.25 2.92 14.14
N LEU A 93 2.67 2.50 12.95
CA LEU A 93 3.34 3.31 11.95
C LEU A 93 2.59 3.26 10.63
N ARG A 94 2.91 4.21 9.76
CA ARG A 94 2.43 4.29 8.38
C ARG A 94 3.62 4.47 7.45
N GLU A 95 3.64 3.72 6.35
CA GLU A 95 4.61 3.89 5.27
C GLU A 95 3.89 4.04 3.94
N ASP A 96 4.18 5.13 3.22
CA ASP A 96 3.62 5.41 1.90
C ASP A 96 4.64 5.05 0.80
N ILE A 97 4.17 4.31 -0.20
CA ILE A 97 4.97 3.82 -1.34
C ILE A 97 4.32 4.31 -2.62
N SER A 98 4.95 5.28 -3.29
CA SER A 98 4.57 5.69 -4.64
C SER A 98 5.00 4.63 -5.66
N LEU A 99 4.13 4.35 -6.63
CA LEU A 99 4.33 3.36 -7.69
C LEU A 99 4.40 4.01 -9.09
#